data_AF-K1TJP8-F1
#
_entry.id   AF-K1TJP8-F1
#
_cell.length_a   1.000
_cell.length_b   1.000
_cell.length_c   1.000
_cell.angle_alpha   90.00
_cell.angle_beta   90.00
_cell.angle_gamma   90.00
#
_symmetry.space_group_name_H-M   'P 1'
#
loop_
_entity.id
_entity.type
_entity.pdbx_description
1 polymer ?
#
loop_
_entity_poly.entity_id
_entity_poly.type
_entity_poly.pdbx_seq_one_letter_code
_entity_poly.pdbx_strand_id
1 'polypeptide(L)'
;HMFKFFDEQGRILALRPDFTTSIARMAATKVANSDKPQRYLYTGNVYRVEQTQGARQREFTQSGIELIGSYSPAADAEVISAAMEAVLAVGIEEFSMEIGQIAFFNGLVKQAGLDEQSIEKLRERIDSKDSVGIKTITDKLDIDDNIKNLMIDLPYLFGGEEVFKKAYVDGLNEESKNALDNLKRIYELLCLYGFEKYVSIDLGMLESIDY
;
A
#
# COMPACT_ATOMS: atom_id res chain seq x y z
N HIS A 1 -14.92 -10.02 5.12
CA HIS A 1 -14.67 -10.55 6.47
C HIS A 1 -15.39 -9.74 7.59
N MET A 2 -16.73 -9.72 7.66
CA MET A 2 -17.46 -8.91 8.66
C MET A 2 -18.40 -9.76 9.53
N PHE A 3 -18.49 -9.46 10.82
CA PHE A 3 -19.57 -9.97 11.67
C PHE A 3 -20.85 -9.19 11.38
N LYS A 4 -21.88 -9.90 10.93
CA LYS A 4 -23.19 -9.32 10.61
C LYS A 4 -24.25 -9.87 11.55
N PHE A 5 -25.16 -9.02 11.96
CA PHE A 5 -26.28 -9.38 12.83
C PHE A 5 -27.50 -8.53 12.46
N PHE A 6 -28.67 -8.97 12.89
CA PHE A 6 -29.89 -8.21 12.75
C PHE A 6 -30.16 -7.48 14.06
N ASP A 7 -30.62 -6.23 13.96
CA ASP A 7 -31.22 -5.57 15.11
C ASP A 7 -32.69 -5.99 15.32
N GLU A 8 -33.33 -5.47 16.35
CA GLU A 8 -34.74 -5.77 16.69
C GLU A 8 -35.72 -5.37 15.57
N GLN A 9 -35.30 -4.51 14.64
CA GLN A 9 -36.10 -4.04 13.50
C GLN A 9 -35.78 -4.80 12.21
N GLY A 10 -34.90 -5.81 12.26
CA GLY A 10 -34.49 -6.60 11.10
C GLY A 10 -33.47 -5.90 10.19
N ARG A 11 -32.87 -4.78 10.61
CA ARG A 11 -31.81 -4.12 9.85
C ARG A 11 -30.50 -4.88 10.01
N ILE A 12 -29.75 -5.02 8.93
CA ILE A 12 -28.42 -5.62 8.97
C ILE A 12 -27.45 -4.61 9.58
N LEU A 13 -26.88 -4.99 10.72
CA LEU A 13 -25.76 -4.30 11.35
C LEU A 13 -24.48 -5.10 11.12
N ALA A 14 -23.35 -4.40 11.12
CA ALA A 14 -22.04 -5.02 11.10
C ALA A 14 -21.17 -4.44 12.22
N LEU A 15 -20.43 -5.31 12.92
CA LEU A 15 -19.33 -4.85 13.75
C LEU A 15 -18.22 -4.34 12.80
N ARG A 16 -17.61 -3.21 13.16
CA ARG A 16 -16.59 -2.57 12.32
C ARG A 16 -15.39 -3.50 12.11
N PRO A 17 -14.98 -3.77 10.85
CA PRO A 17 -13.78 -4.56 10.57
C PRO A 17 -12.47 -3.75 10.64
N ASP A 18 -12.60 -2.42 10.55
CA ASP A 18 -11.53 -1.41 10.58
C ASP A 18 -12.08 -0.03 11.03
N PHE A 19 -11.20 0.93 11.29
CA PHE A 19 -11.58 2.31 11.61
C PHE A 19 -11.65 3.22 10.39
N THR A 20 -10.86 2.97 9.34
CA THR A 20 -10.74 3.78 8.13
C THR A 20 -12.11 4.02 7.48
N THR A 21 -12.90 2.98 7.26
CA THR A 21 -14.27 3.09 6.70
C THR A 21 -15.20 3.92 7.59
N SER A 22 -15.06 3.77 8.92
CA SER A 22 -15.87 4.54 9.88
C SER A 22 -15.49 6.01 9.90
N ILE A 23 -14.20 6.33 9.79
CA ILE A 23 -13.66 7.69 9.72
C ILE A 23 -14.01 8.33 8.38
N ALA A 24 -13.88 7.61 7.26
CA ALA A 24 -14.31 8.06 5.95
C ALA A 24 -15.81 8.45 5.95
N ARG A 25 -16.67 7.61 6.53
CA ARG A 25 -18.11 7.93 6.69
C ARG A 25 -18.32 9.17 7.55
N MET A 26 -17.60 9.31 8.67
CA MET A 26 -17.69 10.50 9.51
C MET A 26 -17.23 11.75 8.75
N ALA A 27 -16.09 11.69 8.06
CA ALA A 27 -15.53 12.77 7.27
C ALA A 27 -16.48 13.20 6.15
N ALA A 28 -17.13 12.26 5.47
CA ALA A 28 -18.07 12.52 4.40
C ALA A 28 -19.43 13.07 4.87
N THR A 29 -19.79 12.92 6.15
CA THR A 29 -21.14 13.26 6.63
C THR A 29 -21.15 14.35 7.71
N LYS A 30 -20.37 14.20 8.78
CA LYS A 30 -20.42 15.07 9.96
C LYS A 30 -19.52 16.30 9.83
N VAL A 31 -18.38 16.15 9.15
CA VAL A 31 -17.32 17.17 9.05
C VAL A 31 -16.93 17.42 7.59
N ALA A 32 -17.87 17.21 6.66
CA ALA A 32 -17.66 17.37 5.23
C ALA A 32 -17.29 18.81 4.84
N ASN A 33 -17.78 19.79 5.60
CA ASN A 33 -17.56 21.23 5.38
C ASN A 33 -16.42 21.79 6.24
N SER A 34 -15.69 20.96 6.97
CA SER A 34 -14.54 21.41 7.76
C SER A 34 -13.30 21.56 6.88
N ASP A 35 -12.39 22.45 7.28
CA ASP A 35 -11.14 22.70 6.55
C ASP A 35 -10.27 21.45 6.43
N LYS A 36 -9.48 21.40 5.36
CA LYS A 36 -8.56 20.30 5.03
C LYS A 36 -7.11 20.80 5.03
N PRO A 37 -6.11 19.93 5.32
CA PRO A 37 -6.26 18.51 5.64
C PRO A 37 -6.75 18.26 7.08
N GLN A 38 -7.56 17.22 7.24
CA GLN A 38 -8.08 16.74 8.52
C GLN A 38 -7.20 15.60 9.03
N ARG A 39 -6.85 15.63 10.33
CA ARG A 39 -6.04 14.60 10.98
C ARG A 39 -6.84 13.96 12.10
N TYR A 40 -7.01 12.64 12.03
CA TYR A 40 -7.73 11.85 13.03
C TYR A 40 -6.80 10.84 13.68
N LEU A 41 -7.03 10.56 14.95
CA LEU A 41 -6.42 9.46 15.70
C LEU A 41 -7.54 8.57 16.22
N TYR A 42 -7.30 7.27 16.24
CA TYR A 42 -8.23 6.31 16.82
C TYR A 42 -7.47 5.22 17.60
N THR A 43 -8.13 4.71 18.63
CA THR A 43 -7.75 3.51 19.38
C THR A 43 -9.02 2.79 19.81
N GLY A 44 -9.14 1.50 19.51
CA GLY A 44 -10.22 0.66 20.02
C GLY A 44 -10.36 -0.67 19.29
N ASN A 45 -11.39 -1.43 19.63
CA ASN A 45 -11.54 -2.78 19.11
C ASN A 45 -12.18 -2.82 17.71
N VAL A 46 -11.65 -3.71 16.87
CA VAL A 46 -12.16 -4.09 15.55
C VAL A 46 -12.46 -5.60 15.51
N TYR A 47 -13.32 -6.01 14.58
CA TYR A 47 -13.88 -7.36 14.55
C TYR A 47 -13.82 -7.97 13.16
N ARG A 48 -13.14 -9.12 13.00
CA ARG A 48 -12.97 -9.78 11.70
C ARG A 48 -13.35 -11.25 11.76
N VAL A 49 -14.04 -11.70 10.71
CA VAL A 49 -14.35 -13.12 10.49
C VAL A 49 -13.16 -13.74 9.76
N GLU A 50 -12.16 -14.22 10.49
CA GLU A 50 -11.00 -14.94 9.94
C GLU A 50 -11.13 -16.46 10.08
N GLN A 51 -10.50 -17.22 9.17
CA GLN A 51 -10.38 -18.67 9.30
C GLN A 51 -9.46 -19.00 10.48
N THR A 52 -9.92 -19.90 11.33
CA THR A 52 -9.27 -20.32 12.58
C THR A 52 -8.02 -21.19 12.33
N GLN A 53 -6.93 -20.60 11.83
CA GLN A 53 -5.61 -21.21 11.92
C GLN A 53 -4.71 -20.35 12.82
N GLY A 54 -4.30 -20.93 13.96
CA GLY A 54 -3.34 -20.37 14.92
C GLY A 54 -3.80 -19.13 15.67
N ALA A 55 -4.32 -19.27 16.91
CA ALA A 55 -4.51 -18.21 17.93
C ALA A 55 -5.11 -16.83 17.51
N ARG A 56 -5.58 -16.64 16.27
CA ARG A 56 -6.04 -15.34 15.78
C ARG A 56 -7.34 -14.94 16.48
N GLN A 57 -7.31 -13.77 17.12
CA GLN A 57 -8.47 -13.23 17.81
C GLN A 57 -9.49 -12.68 16.81
N ARG A 58 -10.78 -12.88 17.10
CA ARG A 58 -11.89 -12.31 16.33
C ARG A 58 -12.22 -10.87 16.72
N GLU A 59 -11.64 -10.42 17.84
CA GLU A 59 -11.67 -9.06 18.36
C GLU A 59 -10.25 -8.71 18.81
N PHE A 60 -9.74 -7.57 18.36
CA PHE A 60 -8.43 -7.05 18.77
C PHE A 60 -8.42 -5.53 18.70
N THR A 61 -7.53 -4.90 19.47
CA THR A 61 -7.38 -3.44 19.51
C THR A 61 -6.52 -2.97 18.35
N GLN A 62 -7.03 -1.99 17.59
CA GLN A 62 -6.29 -1.27 16.56
C GLN A 62 -6.15 0.18 16.99
N SER A 63 -4.95 0.73 16.80
CA SER A 63 -4.67 2.16 16.92
C SER A 63 -4.05 2.66 15.63
N GLY A 64 -4.37 3.88 15.23
CA GLY A 64 -3.87 4.45 13.99
C GLY A 64 -4.33 5.88 13.79
N ILE A 65 -3.89 6.47 12.68
CA ILE A 65 -4.24 7.83 12.27
C ILE A 65 -4.81 7.83 10.86
N GLU A 66 -5.60 8.85 10.53
CA GLU A 66 -6.06 9.12 9.16
C GLU A 66 -5.76 10.58 8.83
N LEU A 67 -5.12 10.83 7.69
CA LEU A 67 -4.92 12.17 7.14
C LEU A 67 -5.77 12.31 5.88
N ILE A 68 -6.83 13.10 5.95
CA ILE A 68 -7.82 13.25 4.88
C ILE A 68 -7.72 14.63 4.23
N GLY A 69 -7.64 14.65 2.90
CA GLY A 69 -7.71 15.88 2.11
C GLY A 69 -6.38 16.50 1.73
N SER A 70 -5.29 15.73 1.79
CA SER A 70 -4.02 16.06 1.13
C SER A 70 -3.57 14.87 0.28
N TYR A 71 -2.99 15.17 -0.89
CA TYR A 71 -2.44 14.19 -1.84
C TYR A 71 -0.94 14.41 -2.07
N SER A 72 -0.29 15.20 -1.21
CA SER A 72 1.12 15.51 -1.34
C SER A 72 2.00 14.39 -0.77
N PRO A 73 3.19 14.12 -1.34
CA PRO A 73 4.20 13.26 -0.72
C PRO A 73 4.51 13.58 0.75
N ALA A 74 4.41 14.86 1.12
CA ALA A 74 4.63 15.30 2.50
C ALA A 74 3.58 14.78 3.49
N ALA A 75 2.34 14.57 3.04
CA ALA A 75 1.27 14.02 3.86
C ALA A 75 1.47 12.51 4.08
N ASP A 76 1.87 11.79 3.04
CA ASP A 76 2.22 10.36 3.16
C ASP A 76 3.43 10.19 4.10
N ALA A 77 4.48 11.00 3.90
CA ALA A 77 5.65 11.00 4.77
C ALA A 77 5.30 11.33 6.23
N GLU A 78 4.37 12.26 6.48
CA GLU A 78 3.88 12.60 7.82
C GLU A 78 3.21 11.40 8.51
N VAL A 79 2.34 10.67 7.79
CA VAL A 79 1.63 9.50 8.35
C VAL A 79 2.61 8.38 8.64
N ILE A 80 3.53 8.10 7.71
CA ILE A 80 4.56 7.07 7.85
C ILE A 80 5.51 7.42 9.01
N SER A 81 5.98 8.67 9.11
CA SER A 81 6.85 9.08 10.22
C SER A 81 6.14 8.97 11.57
N ALA A 82 4.87 9.37 11.66
CA ALA A 82 4.10 9.24 12.91
C ALA A 82 3.96 7.77 13.34
N ALA A 83 3.79 6.84 12.39
CA ALA A 83 3.77 5.41 12.69
C ALA A 83 5.12 4.91 13.22
N MET A 84 6.24 5.30 12.59
CA MET A 84 7.59 4.93 13.05
C MET A 84 7.91 5.53 14.42
N GLU A 85 7.55 6.80 14.67
CA GLU A 85 7.69 7.44 15.98
C GLU A 85 6.89 6.70 17.06
N ALA A 86 5.67 6.26 16.75
CA ALA A 86 4.86 5.48 17.69
C ALA A 86 5.53 4.14 18.06
N VAL A 87 6.12 3.44 17.09
CA VAL A 87 6.87 2.19 17.32
C VAL A 87 8.10 2.43 18.20
N LEU A 88 8.86 3.50 17.93
CA LEU A 88 10.00 3.88 18.74
C LEU A 88 9.60 4.28 20.17
N ALA A 89 8.50 5.02 20.32
CA ALA A 89 8.02 5.49 21.61
C ALA A 89 7.60 4.34 22.56
N VAL A 90 7.22 3.18 22.03
CA VAL A 90 6.93 1.98 22.84
C VAL A 90 8.17 1.13 23.12
N GLY A 91 9.36 1.57 22.68
CA GLY A 91 10.64 0.93 22.96
C GLY A 91 11.07 -0.15 21.96
N ILE A 92 10.42 -0.24 20.79
CA ILE A 92 10.83 -1.15 19.72
C ILE A 92 11.86 -0.42 18.84
N GLU A 93 13.12 -0.78 18.99
CA GLU A 93 14.23 -0.10 18.30
C GLU A 93 14.67 -0.79 17.00
N GLU A 94 14.35 -2.07 16.83
CA GLU A 94 14.71 -2.89 15.67
C GLU A 94 13.46 -3.25 14.87
N PHE A 95 13.21 -2.51 13.79
CA PHE A 95 12.14 -2.78 12.83
C PHE A 95 12.52 -2.21 11.45
N SER A 96 11.79 -2.64 10.43
CA SER A 96 11.83 -2.04 9.08
C SER A 96 10.41 -1.71 8.64
N MET A 97 10.26 -0.59 7.94
CA MET A 97 9.03 -0.14 7.30
C MET A 97 9.23 -0.14 5.79
N GLU A 98 8.60 -1.10 5.14
CA GLU A 98 8.59 -1.22 3.69
C GLU A 98 7.53 -0.30 3.10
N ILE A 99 7.91 0.51 2.11
CA ILE A 99 7.00 1.38 1.36
C ILE A 99 7.01 0.97 -0.11
N GLY A 100 5.83 0.93 -0.70
CA GLY A 100 5.61 0.58 -2.11
C GLY A 100 4.65 1.55 -2.77
N GLN A 101 4.40 1.36 -4.07
CA GLN A 101 3.47 2.21 -4.81
C GLN A 101 2.72 1.41 -5.87
N ILE A 102 1.46 1.08 -5.59
CA ILE A 102 0.62 0.27 -6.48
C ILE A 102 0.38 0.92 -7.85
N ALA A 103 0.36 2.26 -7.90
CA ALA A 103 0.22 3.01 -9.14
C ALA A 103 1.38 2.75 -10.12
N PHE A 104 2.57 2.39 -9.62
CA PHE A 104 3.71 2.03 -10.46
C PHE A 104 3.41 0.77 -11.27
N PHE A 105 3.00 -0.30 -10.58
CA PHE A 105 2.60 -1.56 -11.20
C PHE A 105 1.40 -1.39 -12.13
N ASN A 106 0.37 -0.65 -11.70
CA ASN A 106 -0.81 -0.38 -12.52
C ASN A 106 -0.45 0.34 -13.83
N GLY A 107 0.48 1.30 -13.78
CA GLY A 107 1.03 1.94 -14.97
C GLY A 107 1.74 0.93 -15.89
N LEU A 108 2.56 0.03 -15.35
CA LEU A 108 3.28 -0.97 -16.15
C LEU A 108 2.32 -1.93 -16.86
N VAL A 109 1.33 -2.48 -16.15
CA VAL A 109 0.40 -3.44 -16.75
C VAL A 109 -0.52 -2.79 -17.79
N LYS A 110 -0.87 -1.52 -17.58
CA LYS A 110 -1.64 -0.72 -18.55
C LYS A 110 -0.82 -0.40 -19.79
N GLN A 111 0.46 -0.05 -19.64
CA GLN A 111 1.37 0.13 -20.77
C GLN A 111 1.54 -1.16 -21.58
N ALA A 112 1.59 -2.29 -20.88
CA ALA A 112 1.70 -3.61 -21.48
C ALA A 112 0.40 -4.13 -22.12
N GLY A 113 -0.72 -3.42 -21.94
CA GLY A 113 -2.02 -3.81 -22.50
C GLY A 113 -2.56 -5.13 -21.95
N LEU A 114 -2.21 -5.48 -20.70
CA LEU A 114 -2.64 -6.73 -20.08
C LEU A 114 -4.12 -6.69 -19.69
N ASP A 115 -4.82 -7.80 -19.92
CA ASP A 115 -6.16 -8.03 -19.39
C ASP A 115 -6.15 -8.38 -17.89
N GLU A 116 -7.30 -8.28 -17.23
CA GLU A 116 -7.43 -8.55 -15.78
C GLU A 116 -6.92 -9.94 -15.38
N GLN A 117 -7.15 -10.98 -16.21
CA GLN A 117 -6.69 -12.34 -15.91
C GLN A 117 -5.16 -12.44 -15.96
N SER A 118 -4.54 -11.74 -16.89
CA SER A 118 -3.09 -11.70 -17.07
C SER A 118 -2.42 -10.83 -16.02
N ILE A 119 -3.07 -9.74 -15.59
CA ILE A 119 -2.65 -8.92 -14.44
C ILE A 119 -2.63 -9.77 -13.17
N GLU A 120 -3.70 -10.53 -12.90
CA GLU A 120 -3.77 -11.35 -11.69
C GLU A 120 -2.71 -12.44 -11.69
N LYS A 121 -2.53 -13.15 -12.81
CA LYS A 121 -1.44 -14.12 -12.96
C LYS A 121 -0.08 -13.45 -12.76
N LEU A 122 0.14 -12.26 -13.31
CA LEU A 122 1.38 -11.54 -13.12
C LEU A 122 1.62 -11.19 -11.64
N ARG A 123 0.59 -10.71 -10.92
CA ARG A 123 0.67 -10.46 -9.48
C ARG A 123 1.05 -11.71 -8.70
N GLU A 124 0.38 -12.85 -8.95
CA GLU A 124 0.71 -14.13 -8.32
C GLU A 124 2.17 -14.54 -8.55
N ARG A 125 2.70 -14.31 -9.76
CA ARG A 125 4.10 -14.63 -10.09
C ARG A 125 5.08 -13.67 -9.42
N ILE A 126 4.72 -12.40 -9.27
CA ILE A 126 5.54 -11.43 -8.54
C ILE A 126 5.60 -11.79 -7.05
N ASP A 127 4.45 -12.08 -6.43
CA ASP A 127 4.36 -12.48 -5.03
C ASP A 127 5.15 -13.77 -4.74
N SER A 128 5.04 -14.76 -5.64
CA SER A 128 5.80 -16.02 -5.55
C SER A 128 7.26 -15.93 -6.03
N LYS A 129 7.75 -14.74 -6.41
CA LYS A 129 9.10 -14.49 -6.95
C LYS A 129 9.47 -15.37 -8.15
N ASP A 130 8.49 -15.76 -8.96
CA ASP A 130 8.65 -16.63 -10.12
C ASP A 130 9.04 -15.83 -11.37
N SER A 131 10.33 -15.49 -11.49
CA SER A 131 10.88 -14.74 -12.62
C SER A 131 10.69 -15.45 -13.97
N VAL A 132 10.69 -16.80 -13.98
CA VAL A 132 10.45 -17.60 -15.20
C VAL A 132 9.00 -17.48 -15.64
N GLY A 133 8.06 -17.54 -14.68
CA GLY A 133 6.65 -17.30 -14.90
C GLY A 133 6.35 -15.90 -15.42
N ILE A 134 6.98 -14.87 -14.82
CA ILE A 134 6.86 -13.48 -15.29
C ILE A 134 7.38 -13.36 -16.72
N LYS A 135 8.59 -13.90 -16.99
CA LYS A 135 9.20 -13.87 -18.33
C LYS A 135 8.30 -14.51 -19.39
N THR A 136 7.66 -15.62 -19.05
CA THR A 136 6.73 -16.32 -19.96
C THR A 136 5.51 -15.46 -20.34
N ILE A 137 5.07 -14.57 -19.44
CA ILE A 137 4.01 -13.59 -19.71
C ILE A 137 4.57 -12.47 -20.57
N THR A 138 5.69 -11.86 -20.18
CA THR A 138 6.26 -10.69 -20.86
C THR A 138 6.78 -10.99 -22.27
N ASP A 139 7.26 -12.20 -22.54
CA ASP A 139 7.74 -12.64 -23.86
C ASP A 139 6.64 -12.58 -24.94
N LYS A 140 5.36 -12.62 -24.54
CA LYS A 140 4.20 -12.56 -25.44
C LYS A 140 3.75 -11.12 -25.74
N LEU A 141 4.34 -10.13 -25.07
CA LEU A 141 3.93 -8.73 -25.14
C LEU A 141 4.76 -7.99 -26.18
N ASP A 142 4.10 -7.15 -26.96
CA ASP A 142 4.74 -6.24 -27.92
C ASP A 142 5.08 -4.91 -27.25
N ILE A 143 6.04 -4.96 -26.33
CA ILE A 143 6.56 -3.82 -25.57
C ILE A 143 8.09 -3.83 -25.55
N ASP A 144 8.66 -2.68 -25.20
CA ASP A 144 10.11 -2.48 -25.06
C ASP A 144 10.75 -3.49 -24.09
N ASP A 145 11.91 -4.01 -24.46
CA ASP A 145 12.63 -5.02 -23.67
C ASP A 145 13.05 -4.48 -22.29
N ASN A 146 13.28 -3.17 -22.14
CA ASN A 146 13.56 -2.55 -20.85
C ASN A 146 12.37 -2.72 -19.89
N ILE A 147 11.15 -2.58 -20.39
CA ILE A 147 9.93 -2.76 -19.60
C ILE A 147 9.72 -4.23 -19.24
N LYS A 148 9.99 -5.15 -20.18
CA LYS A 148 9.93 -6.60 -19.90
C LYS A 148 10.91 -6.97 -18.79
N ASN A 149 12.16 -6.52 -18.90
CA ASN A 149 13.20 -6.79 -17.91
C ASN A 149 12.84 -6.17 -16.55
N LEU A 150 12.34 -4.93 -16.54
CA LEU A 150 11.84 -4.29 -15.32
C LEU A 150 10.73 -5.12 -14.64
N MET A 151 9.76 -5.63 -15.41
CA MET A 151 8.70 -6.48 -14.86
C MET A 151 9.22 -7.80 -14.29
N ILE A 152 10.23 -8.41 -14.94
CA ILE A 152 10.90 -9.63 -14.46
C ILE A 152 11.66 -9.36 -13.15
N ASP A 153 12.25 -8.17 -13.03
CA ASP A 153 13.06 -7.78 -11.88
C ASP A 153 12.23 -7.26 -10.69
N LEU A 154 10.96 -6.87 -10.89
CA LEU A 154 10.06 -6.36 -9.83
C LEU A 154 10.13 -7.10 -8.49
N PRO A 155 10.11 -8.46 -8.42
CA PRO A 155 10.15 -9.19 -7.15
C PRO A 155 11.46 -9.01 -6.36
N TYR A 156 12.48 -8.44 -7.01
CA TYR A 156 13.81 -8.20 -6.48
C TYR A 156 14.13 -6.70 -6.37
N LEU A 157 13.17 -5.82 -6.66
CA LEU A 157 13.28 -4.38 -6.50
C LEU A 157 12.86 -3.95 -5.10
N PHE A 158 13.63 -4.41 -4.12
CA PHE A 158 13.52 -4.01 -2.72
C PHE A 158 14.87 -3.54 -2.18
N GLY A 159 14.88 -2.59 -1.24
CA GLY A 159 16.11 -2.01 -0.69
C GLY A 159 16.01 -0.52 -0.36
N GLY A 160 17.11 0.21 -0.53
CA GLY A 160 17.19 1.66 -0.33
C GLY A 160 17.11 2.43 -1.65
N GLU A 161 17.75 3.60 -1.69
CA GLU A 161 17.73 4.51 -2.84
C GLU A 161 18.16 3.85 -4.17
N GLU A 162 18.97 2.78 -4.13
CA GLU A 162 19.38 2.04 -5.33
C GLU A 162 18.22 1.42 -6.11
N VAL A 163 17.08 1.17 -5.47
CA VAL A 163 15.87 0.68 -6.13
C VAL A 163 15.40 1.65 -7.20
N PHE A 164 15.41 2.96 -6.93
CA PHE A 164 15.03 3.98 -7.91
C PHE A 164 15.92 3.94 -9.15
N LYS A 165 17.23 3.74 -8.97
CA LYS A 165 18.18 3.67 -10.10
C LYS A 165 17.87 2.50 -11.04
N LYS A 166 17.38 1.39 -10.51
CA LYS A 166 16.98 0.21 -11.30
C LYS A 166 15.58 0.37 -11.89
N ALA A 167 14.68 1.04 -11.17
CA ALA A 167 13.29 1.20 -11.59
C ALA A 167 13.11 2.24 -12.70
N TYR A 168 13.92 3.31 -12.74
CA TYR A 168 13.90 4.28 -13.84
C TYR A 168 14.57 3.71 -15.09
N VAL A 169 13.75 3.15 -15.99
CA VAL A 169 14.19 2.64 -17.29
C VAL A 169 13.62 3.48 -18.43
N ASP A 170 14.29 3.45 -19.58
CA ASP A 170 13.78 4.07 -20.79
C ASP A 170 12.46 3.43 -21.23
N GLY A 171 11.54 4.24 -21.75
CA GLY A 171 10.24 3.79 -22.23
C GLY A 171 9.14 3.68 -21.16
N LEU A 172 9.39 4.02 -19.90
CA LEU A 172 8.34 4.12 -18.88
C LEU A 172 7.25 5.13 -19.27
N ASN A 173 5.98 4.74 -19.09
CA ASN A 173 4.88 5.69 -19.24
C ASN A 173 4.85 6.74 -18.10
N GLU A 174 4.10 7.82 -18.34
CA GLU A 174 3.95 8.91 -17.38
C GLU A 174 3.32 8.46 -16.05
N GLU A 175 2.44 7.46 -16.07
CA GLU A 175 1.75 6.97 -14.86
C GLU A 175 2.74 6.30 -13.89
N SER A 176 3.52 5.34 -14.38
CA SER A 176 4.59 4.66 -13.64
C SER A 176 5.70 5.63 -13.24
N LYS A 177 6.06 6.59 -14.11
CA LYS A 177 7.07 7.60 -13.78
C LYS A 177 6.62 8.51 -12.64
N ASN A 178 5.40 9.05 -12.70
CA ASN A 178 4.84 9.89 -11.63
C ASN A 178 4.70 9.11 -10.32
N ALA A 179 4.35 7.83 -10.39
CA ALA A 179 4.29 6.95 -9.23
C ALA A 179 5.67 6.77 -8.56
N LEU A 180 6.73 6.55 -9.34
CA LEU A 180 8.11 6.49 -8.82
C LEU A 180 8.57 7.83 -8.27
N ASP A 181 8.29 8.94 -8.95
CA ASP A 181 8.65 10.28 -8.50
C ASP A 181 7.99 10.61 -7.14
N ASN A 182 6.72 10.24 -6.97
CA ASN A 182 6.00 10.38 -5.70
C ASN A 182 6.66 9.55 -4.59
N LEU A 183 6.90 8.26 -4.85
CA LEU A 183 7.52 7.35 -3.87
C LEU A 183 8.93 7.81 -3.47
N LYS A 184 9.72 8.27 -4.46
CA LYS A 184 11.04 8.84 -4.22
C LYS A 184 10.96 10.06 -3.33
N ARG A 185 9.99 10.95 -3.57
CA ARG A 185 9.83 12.15 -2.75
C ARG A 185 9.44 11.80 -1.31
N ILE A 186 8.61 10.79 -1.10
CA ILE A 186 8.28 10.27 0.23
C ILE A 186 9.55 9.75 0.93
N TYR A 187 10.30 8.88 0.25
CA TYR A 187 11.56 8.31 0.77
C TYR A 187 12.55 9.40 1.19
N GLU A 188 12.80 10.39 0.33
CA GLU A 188 13.69 11.53 0.63
C GLU A 188 13.25 12.32 1.87
N LEU A 189 11.94 12.54 2.05
CA LEU A 189 11.40 13.23 3.21
C LEU A 189 11.58 12.40 4.48
N LEU A 190 11.37 11.09 4.43
CA LEU A 190 11.59 10.20 5.57
C LEU A 190 13.07 10.15 5.98
N CYS A 191 13.99 10.13 5.01
CA CYS A 191 15.43 10.27 5.26
C CYS A 191 15.73 11.63 5.92
N LEU A 192 15.15 12.72 5.42
CA LEU A 192 15.33 14.06 6.01
C LEU A 192 14.79 14.15 7.45
N TYR A 193 13.71 13.42 7.75
CA TYR A 193 13.16 13.31 9.11
C TYR A 193 13.97 12.39 10.03
N GLY A 194 15.02 11.72 9.53
CA GLY A 194 15.92 10.88 10.30
C GLY A 194 15.55 9.39 10.36
N PHE A 195 14.64 8.93 9.47
CA PHE A 195 14.17 7.54 9.44
C PHE A 195 14.89 6.64 8.42
N GLU A 196 15.99 7.09 7.83
CA GLU A 196 16.73 6.33 6.79
C GLU A 196 17.05 4.88 7.21
N LYS A 197 17.39 4.63 8.48
CA LYS A 197 17.67 3.28 8.99
C LYS A 197 16.44 2.38 9.13
N TYR A 198 15.24 2.94 9.06
CA TYR A 198 13.97 2.26 9.31
C TYR A 198 13.14 2.07 8.05
N VAL A 199 13.42 2.79 6.96
CA VAL A 199 12.61 2.75 5.75
C VAL A 199 13.32 2.02 4.62
N SER A 200 12.60 1.12 3.98
CA SER A 200 13.02 0.45 2.74
C SER A 200 11.91 0.52 1.71
N ILE A 201 12.28 0.44 0.44
CA ILE A 201 11.37 0.40 -0.69
C ILE A 201 11.13 -1.06 -1.06
N ASP A 202 9.91 -1.40 -1.44
CA ASP A 202 9.57 -2.65 -2.12
C ASP A 202 8.55 -2.37 -3.24
N LEU A 203 9.00 -2.52 -4.50
CA LEU A 203 8.15 -2.37 -5.68
C LEU A 203 7.42 -3.67 -6.07
N GLY A 204 7.79 -4.80 -5.45
CA GLY A 204 7.10 -6.09 -5.55
C GLY A 204 5.94 -6.23 -4.56
N MET A 205 5.79 -5.30 -3.61
CA MET A 205 4.65 -5.26 -2.69
C MET A 205 3.37 -4.85 -3.43
N LEU A 206 2.59 -5.83 -3.87
CA LEU A 206 1.36 -5.65 -4.66
C LEU A 206 0.08 -5.99 -3.87
N GLU A 207 0.10 -5.80 -2.55
CA GLU A 207 -1.06 -6.11 -1.70
C GLU A 207 -2.34 -5.46 -2.24
N SER A 208 -3.35 -6.30 -2.50
CA SER A 208 -4.69 -5.86 -2.84
C SER A 208 -5.41 -5.44 -1.57
N ILE A 209 -5.24 -4.17 -1.17
CA ILE A 209 -6.20 -3.58 -0.25
C ILE A 209 -7.31 -2.93 -1.08
N ASP A 210 -8.31 -3.74 -1.43
CA ASP A 210 -9.55 -3.23 -2.00
C ASP A 210 -10.29 -2.41 -0.91
N TYR A 211 -10.21 -1.08 -0.99
CA TYR A 211 -11.02 -0.13 -0.22
C TYR A 211 -12.09 0.51 -1.10
#